data_AF-A0A851HTF8-F1
#
_entry.id   AF-A0A851HTF8-F1
#
_cell.length_a   1.000
_cell.length_b   1.000
_cell.length_c   1.000
_cell.angle_alpha   90.00
_cell.angle_beta   90.00
_cell.angle_gamma   90.00
#
_symmetry.space_group_name_H-M   'P 1'
#
loop_
_entity.id
_entity.type
_entity.pdbx_description
1 polymer ?
#
loop_
_entity_poly.entity_id
_entity_poly.type
_entity_poly.pdbx_seq_one_letter_code
_entity_poly.pdbx_strand_id
1 'polypeptide(L)'
;MATITFYATRSLVPGHSEGDEVSFQVPLRRADRSPKRVVREAQSLSGRRVTRLMHRENEQSFQTPPFKDDALKAQMIEFLDSVAGGELWTLDIYGTDANPDDLRSYIIKGDYRESRVDITGFWQYSWQAIEL
;
A
#
# COMPACT_ATOMS: atom_id res chain seq x y z
N MET A 1 0.04 -15.60 -3.20
CA MET A 1 0.57 -14.30 -3.66
C MET A 1 -0.58 -13.32 -3.53
N ALA A 2 -0.32 -12.06 -3.19
CA ALA A 2 -1.38 -11.08 -3.10
C ALA A 2 -1.65 -10.49 -4.49
N THR A 3 -2.88 -10.14 -4.79
CA THR A 3 -3.27 -9.50 -6.05
C THR A 3 -3.56 -8.03 -5.80
N ILE A 4 -2.87 -7.15 -6.52
CA ILE A 4 -3.12 -5.70 -6.50
C ILE A 4 -3.88 -5.34 -7.77
N THR A 5 -4.93 -4.53 -7.64
CA THR A 5 -5.65 -3.94 -8.76
C THR A 5 -5.70 -2.43 -8.62
N PHE A 6 -5.41 -1.71 -9.70
CA PHE A 6 -5.35 -0.24 -9.74
C PHE A 6 -5.66 0.30 -11.15
N TYR A 7 -5.91 1.59 -11.26
CA TYR A 7 -6.02 2.29 -12.56
C TYR A 7 -4.68 2.90 -12.94
N ALA A 8 -4.11 2.50 -14.06
CA ALA A 8 -2.81 2.97 -14.53
C ALA A 8 -2.89 4.43 -14.99
N THR A 9 -2.00 5.29 -14.49
CA THR A 9 -1.94 6.71 -14.88
C THR A 9 -0.53 7.19 -15.16
N ARG A 10 0.49 6.60 -14.50
CA ARG A 10 1.88 7.04 -14.59
C ARG A 10 2.83 5.87 -14.71
N SER A 11 4.00 6.13 -15.28
CA SER A 11 5.07 5.13 -15.45
C SER A 11 4.58 3.85 -16.16
N LEU A 12 3.76 4.05 -17.19
CA LEU A 12 3.03 2.99 -17.87
C LEU A 12 3.96 1.91 -18.42
N VAL A 13 3.63 0.66 -18.14
CA VAL A 13 4.32 -0.51 -18.70
C VAL A 13 3.95 -0.63 -20.19
N PRO A 14 4.87 -1.06 -21.07
CA PRO A 14 4.54 -1.24 -22.49
C PRO A 14 3.31 -2.13 -22.69
N GLY A 15 2.29 -1.58 -23.35
CA GLY A 15 1.01 -2.25 -23.59
C GLY A 15 -0.14 -1.74 -22.71
N HIS A 16 0.14 -0.99 -21.65
CA HIS A 16 -0.87 -0.31 -20.84
C HIS A 16 -1.07 1.13 -21.32
N SER A 17 -2.28 1.63 -21.14
CA SER A 17 -2.72 3.00 -21.40
C SER A 17 -3.21 3.67 -20.12
N GLU A 18 -3.20 5.00 -20.12
CA GLU A 18 -3.80 5.76 -19.02
C GLU A 18 -5.31 5.45 -18.89
N GLY A 19 -5.74 5.12 -17.68
CA GLY A 19 -7.09 4.72 -17.35
C GLY A 19 -7.36 3.21 -17.41
N ASP A 20 -6.38 2.40 -17.84
CA ASP A 20 -6.54 0.94 -17.85
C ASP A 20 -6.60 0.38 -16.43
N GLU A 21 -7.53 -0.53 -16.18
CA GLU A 21 -7.55 -1.31 -14.94
C GLU A 21 -6.54 -2.45 -15.06
N VAL A 22 -5.54 -2.44 -14.18
CA VAL A 22 -4.42 -3.37 -14.18
C VAL A 22 -4.44 -4.19 -12.90
N SER A 23 -4.42 -5.52 -13.05
CA SER A 23 -4.27 -6.48 -11.96
C SER A 23 -2.97 -7.25 -12.09
N PHE A 24 -2.18 -7.35 -11.01
CA PHE A 24 -0.97 -8.18 -10.99
C PHE A 24 -0.72 -8.82 -9.63
N GLN A 25 0.06 -9.91 -9.63
CA GLN A 25 0.41 -10.64 -8.41
C GLN A 25 1.73 -10.15 -7.84
N VAL A 26 1.72 -9.84 -6.55
CA VAL A 26 2.89 -9.42 -5.79
C VAL A 26 3.14 -10.35 -4.60
N PRO A 27 4.38 -10.79 -4.37
CA PRO A 27 4.75 -11.42 -3.11
C PRO A 27 4.84 -10.35 -2.00
N LEU A 28 4.09 -10.53 -0.93
CA LEU A 28 4.20 -9.69 0.27
C LEU A 28 4.92 -10.46 1.38
N ARG A 29 5.96 -9.85 1.93
CA ARG A 29 6.62 -10.28 3.16
C ARG A 29 5.90 -9.75 4.40
N ARG A 30 5.29 -8.56 4.28
CA ARG A 30 4.65 -7.84 5.38
C ARG A 30 3.37 -7.17 4.92
N ALA A 31 2.34 -7.22 5.76
CA ALA A 31 1.05 -6.54 5.59
C ALA A 31 0.48 -6.17 6.97
N ASP A 32 1.29 -5.47 7.77
CA ASP A 32 0.99 -5.26 9.20
C ASP A 32 0.01 -4.10 9.37
N ARG A 33 -1.07 -4.35 10.10
CA ARG A 33 -2.03 -3.33 10.51
C ARG A 33 -1.49 -2.51 11.68
N SER A 34 -1.46 -1.19 11.51
CA SER A 34 -1.08 -0.22 12.54
C SER A 34 -2.25 0.75 12.76
N PRO A 35 -3.19 0.46 13.69
CA PRO A 35 -4.31 1.35 13.93
C PRO A 35 -3.81 2.65 14.58
N LYS A 36 -3.89 3.76 13.85
CA LYS A 36 -3.49 5.08 14.37
C LYS A 36 -4.70 5.78 14.96
N ARG A 37 -4.58 6.13 16.25
CA ARG A 37 -5.64 6.84 16.99
C ARG A 37 -5.27 8.31 17.14
N VAL A 38 -6.16 9.20 16.74
CA VAL A 38 -6.03 10.63 17.04
C VAL A 38 -6.82 10.94 18.31
N VAL A 39 -6.11 11.37 19.36
CA VAL A 39 -6.65 11.64 20.69
C VAL A 39 -6.32 13.06 21.12
N ARG A 40 -7.28 13.75 21.73
CA ARG A 40 -7.00 14.95 22.51
C ARG A 40 -7.15 14.62 24.00
N GLU A 41 -6.12 14.95 24.76
CA GLU A 41 -6.14 14.85 26.22
C GLU A 41 -6.15 16.25 26.81
N ALA A 42 -7.09 16.50 27.71
CA ALA A 42 -7.09 17.68 28.56
C ALA A 42 -6.80 17.21 30.00
N GLN A 43 -5.73 17.72 30.59
CA GLN A 43 -5.39 17.48 31.99
C GLN A 43 -5.69 18.74 32.79
N SER A 44 -6.59 18.61 33.78
CA SER A 44 -6.85 19.68 34.75
C SER A 44 -5.71 19.78 35.78
N LEU A 45 -5.56 20.95 36.40
CA LEU A 45 -4.56 21.20 37.45
C LEU A 45 -4.72 20.29 38.68
N SER A 46 -5.91 19.73 38.92
CA SER A 46 -6.19 18.76 39.98
C SER A 46 -5.85 17.31 39.60
N GLY A 47 -5.29 17.08 38.42
CA GLY A 47 -4.90 15.75 37.93
C GLY A 47 -6.01 14.97 37.21
N ARG A 48 -7.24 15.49 37.14
CA ARG A 48 -8.32 14.85 36.36
C ARG A 48 -8.00 14.94 34.87
N ARG A 49 -7.95 13.78 34.20
CA ARG A 49 -7.74 13.63 32.75
C ARG A 49 -9.06 13.36 32.05
N VAL A 50 -9.30 14.03 30.93
CA VAL A 50 -10.41 13.76 30.02
C VAL A 50 -9.82 13.45 28.65
N THR A 51 -10.14 12.27 28.13
CA THR A 51 -9.63 11.77 26.85
C THR A 51 -10.79 11.67 25.87
N ARG A 52 -10.73 12.43 24.75
CA ARG A 52 -11.72 12.34 23.66
C ARG A 52 -11.09 11.65 22.45
N LEU A 53 -11.67 10.52 22.03
CA LEU A 53 -11.37 9.90 20.74
C LEU A 53 -12.01 10.76 19.64
N MET A 54 -11.22 11.15 18.64
CA MET A 54 -11.73 11.94 17.50
C MET A 54 -11.88 11.08 16.25
N HIS A 55 -10.78 10.48 15.80
CA HIS A 55 -10.69 9.73 14.55
C HIS A 55 -9.73 8.55 14.70
N ARG A 56 -9.97 7.49 13.93
CA ARG A 56 -9.12 6.30 13.86
C ARG A 56 -8.91 5.95 12.40
N GLU A 57 -7.65 5.87 11.99
CA GLU A 57 -7.26 5.38 10.66
C GLU A 57 -6.72 3.96 10.80
N ASN A 58 -7.19 3.07 9.93
CA ASN A 58 -6.62 1.74 9.79
C ASN A 58 -5.44 1.84 8.83
N GLU A 59 -4.28 2.26 9.34
CA GLU A 59 -3.06 2.24 8.52
C GLU A 59 -2.57 0.81 8.36
N GLN A 60 -2.02 0.51 7.20
CA GLN A 60 -1.38 -0.76 6.89
C GLN A 60 -0.02 -0.49 6.26
N SER A 61 0.99 -1.27 6.67
CA SER A 61 2.35 -1.20 6.15
C SER A 61 2.65 -2.45 5.35
N PHE A 62 3.02 -2.27 4.09
CA PHE A 62 3.30 -3.33 3.14
C PHE A 62 4.79 -3.37 2.80
N GLN A 63 5.30 -4.57 2.58
CA GLN A 63 6.69 -4.77 2.16
C GLN A 63 6.82 -6.04 1.31
N THR A 64 7.52 -5.94 0.18
CA THR A 64 7.88 -7.11 -0.63
C THR A 64 9.12 -7.81 -0.06
N PRO A 65 9.31 -9.12 -0.30
CA PRO A 65 10.66 -9.68 -0.20
C PRO A 65 11.56 -9.05 -1.29
N PRO A 66 12.89 -9.09 -1.14
CA PRO A 66 13.79 -8.72 -2.24
C PRO A 66 13.56 -9.63 -3.46
N PHE A 67 13.42 -9.05 -4.65
CA PHE A 67 13.21 -9.77 -5.91
C PHE A 67 14.09 -9.20 -7.03
N LYS A 68 14.27 -9.96 -8.12
CA LYS A 68 15.11 -9.57 -9.27
C LYS A 68 14.38 -9.67 -10.62
N ASP A 69 13.06 -9.72 -10.57
CA ASP A 69 12.22 -9.75 -11.77
C ASP A 69 11.97 -8.32 -12.26
N ASP A 70 12.47 -7.99 -13.45
CA ASP A 70 12.35 -6.67 -14.07
C ASP A 70 10.91 -6.36 -14.51
N ALA A 71 10.12 -7.37 -14.87
CA ALA A 71 8.72 -7.19 -15.24
C ALA A 71 7.89 -6.83 -14.01
N LEU A 72 8.08 -7.57 -12.91
CA LEU A 72 7.46 -7.24 -11.62
C LEU A 72 7.94 -5.87 -11.12
N LYS A 73 9.21 -5.51 -11.33
CA LYS A 73 9.72 -4.18 -10.98
C LYS A 73 8.95 -3.08 -11.72
N ALA A 74 8.79 -3.22 -13.03
CA ALA A 74 8.08 -2.24 -13.84
C ALA A 74 6.61 -2.09 -13.39
N GLN A 75 5.93 -3.21 -13.11
CA GLN A 75 4.56 -3.20 -12.57
C GLN A 75 4.47 -2.54 -11.19
N MET A 76 5.43 -2.78 -10.30
CA MET A 76 5.47 -2.13 -8.99
C MET A 76 5.64 -0.61 -9.10
N ILE A 77 6.48 -0.14 -10.03
CA ILE A 77 6.67 1.29 -10.26
C ILE A 77 5.40 1.91 -10.85
N GLU A 78 4.82 1.31 -11.88
CA GLU A 78 3.57 1.77 -12.49
C GLU A 78 2.45 1.88 -11.45
N PHE A 79 2.29 0.84 -10.62
CA PHE A 79 1.34 0.83 -9.50
C PHE A 79 1.58 1.99 -8.54
N LEU A 80 2.79 2.08 -7.96
CA LEU A 80 3.09 3.03 -6.89
C LEU A 80 3.02 4.48 -7.38
N ASP A 81 3.44 4.75 -8.62
CA ASP A 81 3.33 6.08 -9.22
C ASP A 81 1.89 6.43 -9.60
N SER A 82 1.09 5.45 -10.03
CA SER A 82 -0.30 5.68 -10.43
C SER A 82 -1.23 5.94 -9.25
N VAL A 83 -0.87 5.46 -8.05
CA VAL A 83 -1.63 5.70 -6.81
C VAL A 83 -1.03 6.78 -5.91
N ALA A 84 0.09 7.38 -6.32
CA ALA A 84 0.83 8.38 -5.54
C ALA A 84 0.01 9.65 -5.23
N GLY A 85 -1.00 9.97 -6.04
CA GLY A 85 -1.90 11.11 -5.86
C GLY A 85 -3.00 10.88 -4.82
N GLY A 86 -3.10 9.66 -4.28
CA GLY A 86 -4.17 9.26 -3.37
C GLY A 86 -5.34 8.56 -4.08
N GLU A 87 -5.10 8.04 -5.28
CA GLU A 87 -6.05 7.21 -6.02
C GLU A 87 -6.35 5.91 -5.26
N LEU A 88 -7.56 5.40 -5.48
CA LEU A 88 -8.02 4.17 -4.85
C LEU A 88 -7.45 2.96 -5.58
N TRP A 89 -6.98 2.00 -4.80
CA TRP A 89 -6.51 0.70 -5.29
C TRP A 89 -7.00 -0.41 -4.37
N THR A 90 -7.00 -1.63 -4.86
CA THR A 90 -7.45 -2.79 -4.09
C THR A 90 -6.35 -3.83 -3.93
N LEU A 91 -6.43 -4.55 -2.82
CA LEU A 91 -5.57 -5.67 -2.50
C LEU A 91 -6.42 -6.86 -2.09
N ASP A 92 -6.13 -8.01 -2.67
CA ASP A 92 -6.58 -9.29 -2.16
C ASP A 92 -5.37 -10.12 -1.75
N ILE A 93 -5.23 -10.39 -0.46
CA ILE A 93 -4.07 -11.12 0.09
C ILE A 93 -4.19 -12.63 -0.17
N TYR A 94 -5.42 -13.15 -0.27
CA TYR A 94 -5.70 -14.58 -0.29
C TYR A 94 -6.29 -15.06 -1.62
N GLY A 95 -6.98 -14.20 -2.34
CA GLY A 95 -7.60 -14.48 -3.62
C GLY A 95 -6.78 -14.02 -4.83
N THR A 96 -7.42 -14.19 -5.98
CA THR A 96 -6.89 -13.82 -7.30
C THR A 96 -7.93 -13.04 -8.07
N ASP A 97 -7.52 -12.36 -9.14
CA ASP A 97 -8.43 -11.63 -10.02
C ASP A 97 -9.64 -12.47 -10.50
N ALA A 98 -9.40 -13.75 -10.83
CA ALA A 98 -10.46 -14.67 -11.29
C ALA A 98 -11.31 -15.26 -10.15
N ASN A 99 -10.84 -15.21 -8.91
CA ASN A 99 -11.53 -15.74 -7.73
C ASN A 99 -11.16 -14.92 -6.49
N PRO A 100 -11.81 -13.77 -6.28
CA PRO A 100 -11.54 -12.90 -5.14
C PRO A 100 -12.04 -13.51 -3.82
N ASP A 101 -11.33 -13.24 -2.73
CA ASP A 101 -11.64 -13.73 -1.38
C ASP A 101 -11.82 -12.57 -0.37
N ASP A 102 -10.77 -11.79 -0.10
CA ASP A 102 -10.78 -10.67 0.87
C ASP A 102 -10.29 -9.38 0.23
N LEU A 103 -11.03 -8.93 -0.79
CA LEU A 103 -10.72 -7.71 -1.54
C LEU A 103 -10.96 -6.47 -0.68
N ARG A 104 -9.89 -5.71 -0.43
CA ARG A 104 -9.93 -4.49 0.39
C ARG A 104 -9.43 -3.29 -0.37
N SER A 105 -10.00 -2.12 -0.07
CA SER A 105 -9.67 -0.86 -0.73
C SER A 105 -8.73 0.00 0.12
N TYR A 106 -7.78 0.64 -0.55
CA TYR A 106 -6.72 1.40 0.09
C TYR A 106 -6.43 2.71 -0.65
N ILE A 107 -5.86 3.66 0.08
CA ILE A 107 -5.24 4.87 -0.45
C ILE A 107 -3.80 4.93 0.06
N ILE A 108 -2.83 5.23 -0.80
CA ILE A 108 -1.42 5.33 -0.38
C ILE A 108 -1.24 6.48 0.61
N LYS A 109 -0.34 6.29 1.58
CA LYS A 109 -0.03 7.29 2.60
C LYS A 109 1.45 7.63 2.57
N GLY A 110 1.74 8.86 2.15
CA GLY A 110 3.11 9.34 2.02
C GLY A 110 3.86 8.64 0.89
N ASP A 111 5.18 8.80 0.87
CA ASP A 111 6.02 8.26 -0.18
C ASP A 111 6.30 6.76 0.05
N TYR A 112 6.33 6.00 -1.04
CA TYR A 112 6.87 4.65 -1.00
C TYR A 112 8.40 4.68 -0.96
N ARG A 113 9.00 3.55 -0.56
CA ARG A 113 10.45 3.39 -0.54
C ARG A 113 10.87 2.27 -1.49
N GLU A 114 11.71 2.61 -2.45
CA GLU A 114 12.48 1.67 -3.28
C GLU A 114 13.86 1.48 -2.67
N SER A 115 14.29 0.24 -2.47
CA SER A 115 15.61 -0.09 -1.93
C SER A 115 16.27 -1.18 -2.75
N ARG A 116 17.55 -0.98 -3.08
CA ARG A 116 18.38 -2.00 -3.70
C ARG A 116 19.06 -2.81 -2.60
N VAL A 117 18.78 -4.10 -2.56
CA VAL A 117 19.37 -5.05 -1.62
C VAL A 117 20.51 -5.76 -2.32
N ASP A 118 21.70 -5.68 -1.71
CA ASP A 118 22.97 -6.22 -2.20
C ASP A 118 23.49 -5.64 -3.53
N ILE A 119 24.80 -5.83 -3.75
CA ILE A 119 25.50 -5.47 -5.00
C ILE A 119 24.91 -6.21 -6.22
N THR A 120 24.27 -7.36 -5.99
CA THR A 120 23.71 -8.27 -7.00
C THR A 120 22.40 -7.81 -7.64
N GLY A 121 21.80 -6.71 -7.14
CA GLY A 121 20.71 -6.00 -7.83
C GLY A 121 19.29 -6.48 -7.52
N PHE A 122 19.03 -6.91 -6.28
CA PHE A 122 17.65 -7.18 -5.85
C PHE A 122 16.94 -5.88 -5.48
N TRP A 123 15.66 -5.80 -5.77
CA TRP A 123 14.78 -4.68 -5.44
C TRP A 123 13.82 -5.06 -4.34
N GLN A 124 13.57 -4.12 -3.44
CA GLN A 124 12.57 -4.23 -2.39
C GLN A 124 11.76 -2.95 -2.33
N TYR A 125 10.44 -3.11 -2.22
CA TYR A 125 9.50 -2.00 -2.07
C TYR A 125 8.81 -2.09 -0.72
N SER A 126 8.59 -0.93 -0.09
CA SER A 126 7.74 -0.78 1.07
C SER A 126 6.91 0.48 0.98
N TRP A 127 5.64 0.40 1.36
CA TRP A 127 4.71 1.54 1.34
C TRP A 127 3.73 1.45 2.50
N GLN A 128 3.08 2.57 2.79
CA GLN A 128 2.00 2.65 3.76
C GLN A 128 0.71 3.03 3.04
N ALA A 129 -0.41 2.57 3.58
CA ALA A 129 -1.72 2.89 3.06
C ALA A 129 -2.77 2.96 4.17
N ILE A 130 -3.89 3.59 3.87
CA ILE A 130 -5.06 3.65 4.75
C ILE A 130 -6.14 2.78 4.12
N GLU A 131 -6.62 1.79 4.89
CA GLU A 131 -7.79 0.98 4.55
C GLU A 131 -9.07 1.83 4.68
N LEU A 132 -9.93 1.79 3.65
CA LEU A 132 -11.20 2.54 3.59
C LEU A 132 -12.39 1.73 4.11
#